data_AF-A0A955D1E4-F1
#
_entry.id   AF-A0A955D1E4-F1
#
_cell.length_a   1.000
_cell.length_b   1.000
_cell.length_c   1.000
_cell.angle_alpha   90.00
_cell.angle_beta   90.00
_cell.angle_gamma   90.00
#
_symmetry.space_group_name_H-M   'P 1'
#
loop_
_entity.id
_entity.type
_entity.pdbx_description
1 polymer ?
#
loop_
_entity_poly.entity_id
_entity_poly.type
_entity_poly.pdbx_seq_one_letter_code
_entity_poly.pdbx_strand_id
1 'polypeptide(L)'
;MERTSRAVSGSMLGTVLARVIAPAALFAIAAYQWRIGSTDALPVWIANLARNRGADPVVLLRILLALELGLATIILLVGRWARPLATVALAAVTFSAVASASALLGDWPRLVWPLVTALVAGGLLALVRLVPARVPPAVSGAWRVIVAVVAMVGGIGVASRVPLVRSSAPPRVARTPSVPSGAVELDVESWIGQPVSATAVKTHLPALTALTLEGRSLVVFYNPRCGRCHELFEDLAARGAFDDAVPGSDGVRVDRVIAVEVPNAEGAFEAAGDELSDIVCPGCPRLVLPKGPIWMITPPIAVVVQDGVVTCVAKGEVDDCLAALAGS
;
A
#
# COMPACT_ATOMS: atom_id res chain seq x y z
N MET A 1 30.60 -18.74 48.40
CA MET A 1 31.22 -19.13 47.11
C MET A 1 30.24 -19.18 45.93
N GLU A 2 28.92 -19.33 46.11
CA GLU A 2 27.98 -19.43 44.98
C GLU A 2 27.68 -18.12 44.22
N ARG A 3 27.69 -16.95 44.88
CA ARG A 3 27.35 -15.68 44.21
C ARG A 3 28.37 -15.24 43.15
N THR A 4 29.64 -15.59 43.30
CA THR A 4 30.69 -15.24 42.34
C THR A 4 30.62 -16.08 41.06
N SER A 5 30.14 -17.32 41.13
CA SER A 5 29.96 -18.20 39.96
C SER A 5 28.87 -17.68 39.01
N ARG A 6 27.73 -17.21 39.53
CA ARG A 6 26.61 -16.71 38.71
C ARG A 6 26.97 -15.44 37.92
N ALA A 7 27.77 -14.54 38.51
CA ALA A 7 28.18 -13.30 37.84
C ALA A 7 29.14 -13.54 36.66
N VAL A 8 30.01 -14.55 36.76
CA VAL A 8 30.97 -14.89 35.68
C VAL A 8 30.24 -15.49 34.48
N SER A 9 29.29 -16.40 34.70
CA SER A 9 28.56 -17.10 33.65
C SER A 9 27.73 -16.15 32.75
N GLY A 10 26.98 -15.22 33.35
CA GLY A 10 26.17 -14.25 32.58
C GLY A 10 26.99 -13.35 31.66
N SER A 11 28.20 -13.01 32.07
CA SER A 11 29.08 -12.09 31.32
C SER A 11 29.70 -12.72 30.06
N MET A 12 29.91 -14.04 30.05
CA MET A 12 30.36 -14.77 28.87
C MET A 12 29.22 -14.90 27.86
N LEU A 13 28.01 -15.24 28.32
CA LEU A 13 26.83 -15.38 27.48
C LEU A 13 26.53 -14.09 26.70
N GLY A 14 26.55 -12.93 27.35
CA GLY A 14 26.32 -11.65 26.67
C GLY A 14 27.37 -11.33 25.61
N THR A 15 28.61 -11.77 25.82
CA THR A 15 29.71 -11.61 24.85
C THR A 15 29.50 -12.52 23.64
N VAL A 16 29.11 -13.79 23.86
CA VAL A 16 28.80 -14.75 22.79
C VAL A 16 27.58 -14.30 21.97
N LEU A 17 26.52 -13.83 22.63
CA LEU A 17 25.33 -13.30 21.98
C LEU A 17 25.66 -12.15 21.03
N ALA A 18 26.37 -11.13 21.53
CA ALA A 18 26.68 -9.94 20.74
C ALA A 18 27.74 -10.19 19.65
N ARG A 19 28.73 -11.04 19.91
CA ARG A 19 29.90 -11.20 19.00
C ARG A 19 29.79 -12.38 18.06
N VAL A 20 28.97 -13.38 18.35
CA VAL A 20 28.88 -14.60 17.53
C VAL A 20 27.47 -14.76 16.99
N ILE A 21 26.45 -14.76 17.86
CA ILE A 21 25.07 -15.08 17.47
C ILE A 21 24.46 -13.97 16.61
N ALA A 22 24.58 -12.71 17.03
CA ALA A 22 24.07 -11.57 16.25
C ALA A 22 24.67 -11.47 14.83
N PRO A 23 26.00 -11.51 14.63
CA PRO A 23 26.56 -11.48 13.28
C PRO A 23 26.26 -12.75 12.49
N ALA A 24 26.18 -13.93 13.13
CA ALA A 24 25.73 -15.15 12.44
C ALA A 24 24.29 -15.02 11.92
N ALA A 25 23.40 -14.37 12.67
CA ALA A 25 22.04 -14.08 12.20
C ALA A 25 22.03 -13.13 10.99
N LEU A 26 22.86 -12.08 11.01
CA LEU A 26 23.01 -11.17 9.86
C LEU A 26 23.55 -11.90 8.62
N PHE A 27 24.55 -12.77 8.79
CA PHE A 27 25.05 -13.60 7.69
C PHE A 27 23.99 -14.57 7.16
N ALA A 28 23.17 -15.16 8.04
CA ALA A 28 22.09 -16.04 7.63
C ALA A 28 21.03 -15.30 6.79
N ILE A 29 20.70 -14.05 7.17
CA ILE A 29 19.79 -13.19 6.39
C ILE A 29 20.40 -12.87 5.02
N ALA A 30 21.66 -12.44 4.98
CA ALA A 30 22.35 -12.13 3.72
C ALA A 30 22.47 -13.37 2.81
N ALA A 31 22.80 -14.52 3.37
CA ALA A 31 22.87 -15.79 2.64
C ALA A 31 21.51 -16.24 2.12
N TYR A 32 20.43 -16.01 2.88
CA TYR A 32 19.07 -16.26 2.42
C TYR A 32 18.68 -15.33 1.25
N GLN A 33 18.96 -14.03 1.37
CA GLN A 33 18.73 -13.06 0.28
C GLN A 33 19.52 -13.44 -0.98
N TRP A 34 20.77 -13.86 -0.83
CA TRP A 34 21.59 -14.36 -1.93
C TRP A 34 20.98 -15.62 -2.55
N ARG A 35 20.55 -16.60 -1.74
CA ARG A 35 19.95 -17.85 -2.24
C ARG A 35 18.68 -17.60 -3.06
N ILE A 36 17.83 -16.65 -2.66
CA ILE A 36 16.67 -16.26 -3.45
C ILE A 36 17.12 -15.69 -4.80
N GLY A 37 18.19 -14.88 -4.80
CA GLY A 37 18.78 -14.34 -6.02
C GLY A 37 17.84 -13.42 -6.80
N SER A 38 16.75 -12.97 -6.18
CA SER A 38 15.73 -12.11 -6.79
C SER A 38 15.48 -10.88 -5.94
N THR A 39 14.92 -9.85 -6.57
CA THR A 39 14.48 -8.62 -5.89
C THR A 39 13.35 -8.84 -4.88
N ASP A 40 12.75 -10.03 -4.82
CA ASP A 40 11.71 -10.37 -3.85
C ASP A 40 12.26 -10.51 -2.42
N ALA A 41 13.57 -10.63 -2.28
CA ALA A 41 14.24 -10.65 -0.99
C ALA A 41 14.31 -9.26 -0.31
N LEU A 42 13.98 -8.18 -1.04
CA LEU A 42 13.91 -6.84 -0.47
C LEU A 42 12.73 -6.72 0.50
N PRO A 43 12.93 -6.05 1.66
CA PRO A 43 11.82 -5.61 2.48
C PRO A 43 10.80 -4.80 1.67
N VAL A 44 9.52 -5.12 1.82
CA VAL A 44 8.44 -4.58 0.97
C VAL A 44 8.42 -3.04 0.96
N TRP A 45 8.66 -2.42 2.13
CA TRP A 45 8.71 -0.97 2.24
C TRP A 45 9.89 -0.34 1.47
N ILE A 46 11.05 -1.02 1.40
CA ILE A 46 12.21 -0.58 0.62
C ILE A 46 11.89 -0.70 -0.86
N ALA A 47 11.28 -1.80 -1.29
CA ALA A 47 10.86 -1.99 -2.67
C ALA A 47 9.85 -0.90 -3.12
N ASN A 48 8.93 -0.50 -2.26
CA ASN A 48 8.01 0.60 -2.52
C ASN A 48 8.73 1.96 -2.59
N LEU A 49 9.63 2.23 -1.65
CA LEU A 49 10.43 3.45 -1.66
C LEU A 49 11.27 3.56 -2.93
N ALA A 50 11.85 2.44 -3.38
CA ALA A 50 12.61 2.35 -4.63
C ALA A 50 11.75 2.76 -5.83
N ARG A 51 10.55 2.18 -5.93
CA ARG A 51 9.60 2.48 -7.00
C ARG A 51 9.21 3.95 -7.01
N ASN A 52 8.90 4.52 -5.85
CA ASN A 52 8.47 5.90 -5.72
C ASN A 52 9.59 6.90 -6.07
N ARG A 53 10.86 6.49 -5.96
CA ARG A 53 12.03 7.33 -6.28
C ARG A 53 12.68 6.98 -7.63
N GLY A 54 12.12 6.03 -8.38
CA GLY A 54 12.72 5.54 -9.63
C GLY A 54 14.09 4.87 -9.44
N ALA A 55 14.39 4.37 -8.24
CA ALA A 55 15.66 3.70 -7.94
C ALA A 55 15.61 2.22 -8.38
N ASP A 56 16.72 1.71 -8.92
CA ASP A 56 16.81 0.31 -9.34
C ASP A 56 16.80 -0.64 -8.13
N PRO A 57 15.80 -1.54 -7.99
CA PRO A 57 15.72 -2.48 -6.87
C PRO A 57 16.94 -3.41 -6.80
N VAL A 58 17.57 -3.73 -7.93
CA VAL A 58 18.78 -4.56 -7.94
C VAL A 58 19.94 -3.87 -7.21
N VAL A 59 20.10 -2.57 -7.44
CA VAL A 59 21.15 -1.77 -6.77
C VAL A 59 20.88 -1.68 -5.28
N LEU A 60 19.63 -1.47 -4.88
CA LEU A 60 19.23 -1.42 -3.47
C LEU A 60 19.47 -2.75 -2.74
N LEU A 61 19.15 -3.88 -3.37
CA LEU A 61 19.42 -5.20 -2.78
C LEU A 61 20.93 -5.44 -2.61
N ARG A 62 21.76 -4.99 -3.55
CA ARG A 62 23.23 -5.06 -3.40
C ARG A 62 23.73 -4.19 -2.25
N ILE A 63 23.19 -2.98 -2.08
CA ILE A 63 23.53 -2.11 -0.96
C ILE A 63 23.14 -2.76 0.36
N LEU A 64 21.95 -3.36 0.44
CA LEU A 64 21.48 -4.07 1.63
C LEU A 64 22.39 -5.25 1.99
N LEU A 65 22.70 -6.11 1.01
CA LEU A 65 23.63 -7.23 1.18
C LEU A 65 25.02 -6.76 1.64
N ALA A 66 25.55 -5.70 1.03
CA ALA A 66 26.85 -5.14 1.40
C ALA A 66 26.85 -4.62 2.85
N LEU A 67 25.78 -3.95 3.27
CA LEU A 67 25.61 -3.45 4.64
C LEU A 67 25.51 -4.61 5.64
N GLU A 68 24.72 -5.65 5.35
CA GLU A 68 24.57 -6.81 6.23
C GLU A 68 25.89 -7.57 6.42
N LEU A 69 26.59 -7.87 5.32
CA LEU A 69 27.89 -8.55 5.35
C LEU A 69 28.98 -7.71 6.02
N GLY A 70 29.03 -6.41 5.70
CA GLY A 70 29.97 -5.47 6.29
C GLY A 70 29.75 -5.33 7.79
N LEU A 71 28.52 -5.08 8.22
CA LEU A 71 28.17 -4.94 9.64
C LEU A 71 28.43 -6.23 10.42
N ALA A 72 28.04 -7.40 9.89
CA ALA A 72 28.30 -8.68 10.53
C ALA A 72 29.81 -8.90 10.77
N THR A 73 30.62 -8.59 9.77
CA THR A 73 32.09 -8.69 9.84
C THR A 73 32.68 -7.69 10.83
N ILE A 74 32.19 -6.44 10.86
CA ILE A 74 32.63 -5.43 11.83
C ILE A 74 32.30 -5.85 13.26
N ILE A 75 31.09 -6.37 13.51
CA ILE A 75 30.65 -6.83 14.83
C ILE A 75 31.54 -7.96 15.34
N LEU A 76 31.92 -8.91 14.47
CA LEU A 76 32.84 -10.00 14.80
C LEU A 76 34.22 -9.49 15.19
N LEU A 77 34.80 -8.61 14.38
CA LEU A 77 36.20 -8.21 14.52
C LEU A 77 36.41 -7.08 15.55
N VAL A 78 35.43 -6.18 15.73
CA VAL A 78 35.55 -4.99 16.58
C VAL A 78 34.82 -5.17 17.90
N GLY A 79 35.47 -5.85 18.85
CA GLY A 79 34.85 -6.25 20.12
C GLY A 79 34.21 -5.16 20.96
N ARG A 80 34.83 -3.98 21.03
CA ARG A 80 34.30 -2.86 21.82
C ARG A 80 33.02 -2.28 21.23
N TRP A 81 32.83 -2.38 19.91
CA TRP A 81 31.65 -1.87 19.21
C TRP A 81 30.64 -2.96 18.87
N ALA A 82 30.97 -4.24 19.12
CA ALA A 82 30.09 -5.35 18.83
C ALA A 82 28.69 -5.19 19.42
N ARG A 83 28.58 -4.84 20.71
CA ARG A 83 27.27 -4.67 21.36
C ARG A 83 26.45 -3.52 20.78
N PRO A 84 26.93 -2.25 20.72
CA PRO A 84 26.12 -1.17 20.15
C PRO A 84 25.77 -1.40 18.68
N LEU A 85 26.73 -1.88 17.86
CA LEU A 85 26.46 -2.18 16.46
C LEU A 85 25.47 -3.34 16.28
N ALA A 86 25.59 -4.42 17.05
CA ALA A 86 24.62 -5.50 17.05
C ALA A 86 23.23 -5.01 17.47
N THR A 87 23.12 -4.13 18.47
CA THR A 87 21.82 -3.57 18.87
C THR A 87 21.19 -2.70 17.78
N VAL A 88 21.98 -1.87 17.09
CA VAL A 88 21.48 -1.03 16.00
C VAL A 88 21.08 -1.89 14.79
N ALA A 89 21.92 -2.86 14.40
CA ALA A 89 21.65 -3.75 13.29
C ALA A 89 20.41 -4.61 13.53
N LEU A 90 20.31 -5.25 14.70
CA LEU A 90 19.13 -6.04 15.07
C LEU A 90 17.87 -5.17 15.16
N ALA A 91 17.95 -3.95 15.70
CA ALA A 91 16.81 -3.05 15.72
C ALA A 91 16.35 -2.65 14.30
N ALA A 92 17.28 -2.38 13.39
CA ALA A 92 16.97 -2.07 11.99
C ALA A 92 16.32 -3.27 11.28
N VAL A 93 16.84 -4.49 11.50
CA VAL A 93 16.25 -5.73 10.95
C VAL A 93 14.85 -5.97 11.52
N THR A 94 14.67 -5.86 12.85
CA THR A 94 13.35 -6.02 13.48
C THR A 94 12.36 -4.99 12.94
N PHE A 95 12.73 -3.72 12.87
CA PHE A 95 11.88 -2.67 12.29
C PHE A 95 11.50 -2.98 10.85
N SER A 96 12.48 -3.34 10.02
CA SER A 96 12.26 -3.67 8.61
C SER A 96 11.33 -4.87 8.43
N ALA A 97 11.47 -5.89 9.28
CA ALA A 97 10.63 -7.08 9.29
C ALA A 97 9.19 -6.76 9.73
N VAL A 98 9.02 -5.95 10.78
CA VAL A 98 7.69 -5.51 11.25
C VAL A 98 7.00 -4.63 10.19
N ALA A 99 7.72 -3.68 9.60
CA ALA A 99 7.19 -2.82 8.53
C ALA A 99 6.78 -3.63 7.29
N SER A 100 7.55 -4.68 6.96
CA SER A 100 7.20 -5.59 5.86
C SER A 100 5.98 -6.45 6.22
N ALA A 101 5.88 -6.92 7.46
CA ALA A 101 4.72 -7.68 7.92
C ALA A 101 3.43 -6.84 7.89
N SER A 102 3.49 -5.57 8.32
CA SER A 102 2.32 -4.67 8.24
C SER A 102 1.88 -4.41 6.80
N ALA A 103 2.82 -4.34 5.86
CA ALA A 103 2.54 -4.13 4.44
C ALA A 103 1.90 -5.36 3.75
N LEU A 104 2.01 -6.54 4.37
CA LEU A 104 1.53 -7.82 3.85
C LEU A 104 0.32 -8.37 4.61
N LEU A 105 -0.36 -7.53 5.40
CA LEU A 105 -1.62 -7.91 6.05
C LEU A 105 -2.64 -8.36 4.97
N GLY A 106 -3.07 -9.62 5.04
CA GLY A 106 -3.96 -10.25 4.07
C GLY A 106 -3.30 -11.20 3.06
N ASP A 107 -1.97 -11.25 2.97
CA ASP A 107 -1.22 -12.19 2.11
C ASP A 107 -0.44 -13.20 2.98
N TRP A 108 -1.16 -14.17 3.55
CA TRP A 108 -0.63 -15.13 4.53
C TRP A 108 0.66 -15.85 4.11
N PRO A 109 0.79 -16.39 2.88
CA PRO A 109 2.01 -17.09 2.47
C PRO A 109 3.26 -16.21 2.52
N ARG A 110 3.14 -14.92 2.17
CA ARG A 110 4.26 -13.98 2.17
C ARG A 110 4.53 -13.36 3.53
N LEU A 111 3.52 -13.34 4.41
CA LEU A 111 3.61 -12.79 5.76
C LEU A 111 4.51 -13.63 6.69
N VAL A 112 4.64 -14.94 6.43
CA VAL A 112 5.40 -15.87 7.30
C VAL A 112 6.85 -15.42 7.49
N TRP A 113 7.54 -15.06 6.40
CA TRP A 113 8.97 -14.78 6.47
C TRP A 113 9.31 -13.48 7.24
N PRO A 114 8.63 -12.35 7.00
CA PRO A 114 8.76 -11.16 7.83
C PRO A 114 8.46 -11.41 9.31
N LEU A 115 7.42 -12.21 9.64
CA LEU A 115 7.09 -12.53 11.03
C LEU A 115 8.19 -13.34 11.71
N VAL A 116 8.69 -14.39 11.05
CA VAL A 116 9.81 -15.19 11.58
C VAL A 116 11.05 -14.32 11.79
N THR A 117 11.37 -13.46 10.83
CA THR A 117 12.51 -12.54 10.92
C THR A 117 12.34 -11.55 12.07
N ALA A 118 11.14 -10.98 12.24
CA ALA A 118 10.82 -10.06 13.33
C ALA A 118 10.95 -10.71 14.71
N LEU A 119 10.42 -11.93 14.87
CA LEU A 119 10.51 -12.69 16.11
C LEU A 119 11.95 -13.05 16.46
N VAL A 120 12.72 -13.56 15.50
CA VAL A 120 14.12 -13.97 15.70
C VAL A 120 14.99 -12.74 16.01
N ALA A 121 14.94 -11.70 15.18
CA ALA A 121 15.75 -10.50 15.37
C ALA A 121 15.34 -9.74 16.64
N GLY A 122 14.03 -9.64 16.91
CA GLY A 122 13.49 -8.98 18.10
C GLY A 122 13.86 -9.72 19.39
N GLY A 123 13.79 -11.05 19.39
CA GLY A 123 14.24 -11.89 20.50
C GLY A 123 15.75 -11.73 20.76
N LEU A 124 16.56 -11.77 19.71
CA LEU A 124 18.01 -11.54 19.83
C LEU A 124 18.33 -10.12 20.33
N LEU A 125 17.61 -9.10 19.86
CA LEU A 125 17.76 -7.72 20.34
C LEU A 125 17.49 -7.61 21.84
N ALA A 126 16.39 -8.21 22.30
CA ALA A 126 16.04 -8.25 23.72
C ALA A 126 17.13 -8.94 24.54
N LEU A 127 17.61 -10.12 24.09
CA LEU A 127 18.68 -10.85 24.76
C LEU A 127 20.00 -10.07 24.82
N VAL A 128 20.42 -9.45 23.72
CA VAL A 128 21.65 -8.63 23.67
C VAL A 128 21.54 -7.41 24.61
N ARG A 129 20.35 -6.84 24.79
CA ARG A 129 20.12 -5.72 25.71
C ARG A 129 20.11 -6.16 27.18
N LEU A 130 19.42 -7.26 27.48
CA LEU A 130 19.20 -7.73 28.85
C LEU A 130 20.42 -8.43 29.47
N VAL A 131 21.22 -9.15 28.67
CA VAL A 131 22.37 -9.90 29.20
C VAL A 131 23.61 -9.00 29.24
N PRO A 132 24.25 -8.75 30.40
CA PRO A 132 25.46 -7.95 30.47
C PRO A 132 26.63 -8.64 29.75
N ALA A 133 27.51 -7.85 29.10
CA ALA A 133 28.68 -8.36 28.39
C ALA A 133 29.95 -7.77 28.98
N ARG A 134 31.06 -8.54 28.93
CA ARG A 134 32.38 -7.99 29.30
C ARG A 134 32.88 -7.08 28.21
N VAL A 135 33.45 -5.94 28.60
CA VAL A 135 34.16 -5.07 27.67
C VAL A 135 35.51 -5.73 27.34
N PRO A 136 35.77 -6.10 26.08
CA PRO A 136 37.08 -6.65 25.72
C PRO A 136 38.18 -5.59 25.84
N PRO A 137 39.45 -6.01 25.97
CA PRO A 137 40.58 -5.09 26.03
C PRO A 137 40.63 -4.16 24.82
N ALA A 138 41.13 -2.94 25.03
CA ALA A 138 41.12 -1.91 24.01
C ALA A 138 42.17 -2.19 22.92
N VAL A 139 41.69 -2.43 21.70
CA VAL A 139 42.53 -2.32 20.48
C VAL A 139 42.66 -0.84 20.13
N SER A 140 43.79 -0.42 19.55
CA SER A 140 43.99 0.97 19.09
C SER A 140 42.81 1.44 18.21
N GLY A 141 42.49 2.73 18.25
CA GLY A 141 41.41 3.31 17.43
C GLY A 141 41.66 3.13 15.92
N ALA A 142 42.91 3.31 15.48
CA ALA A 142 43.30 3.21 14.07
C ALA A 142 43.00 1.83 13.47
N TRP A 143 43.40 0.76 14.16
CA TRP A 143 43.14 -0.61 13.72
C TRP A 143 41.64 -0.91 13.57
N ARG A 144 40.79 -0.34 14.42
CA ARG A 144 39.34 -0.53 14.32
C ARG A 144 38.75 0.12 13.07
N VAL A 145 39.21 1.33 12.74
CA VAL A 145 38.78 2.04 11.53
C VAL A 145 39.23 1.27 10.28
N ILE A 146 40.49 0.82 10.24
CA ILE A 146 41.03 0.03 9.12
C ILE A 146 40.18 -1.24 8.91
N VAL A 147 39.94 -2.00 9.98
CA VAL A 147 39.12 -3.22 9.91
C VAL A 147 37.70 -2.92 9.42
N ALA A 148 37.09 -1.82 9.86
CA ALA A 148 35.76 -1.44 9.43
C ALA A 148 35.70 -1.07 7.94
N VAL A 149 36.67 -0.31 7.45
CA VAL A 149 36.77 0.03 6.03
C VAL A 149 36.98 -1.22 5.18
N VAL A 150 37.90 -2.09 5.56
CA VAL A 150 38.17 -3.34 4.84
C VAL A 150 36.94 -4.25 4.82
N ALA A 151 36.22 -4.37 5.94
CA ALA A 151 34.99 -5.16 6.02
C ALA A 151 33.90 -4.60 5.09
N MET A 152 33.70 -3.28 5.05
CA MET A 152 32.70 -2.65 4.17
C MET A 152 33.08 -2.81 2.70
N VAL A 153 34.33 -2.56 2.32
CA VAL A 153 34.81 -2.73 0.94
C VAL A 153 34.68 -4.20 0.50
N GLY A 154 35.04 -5.13 1.38
CA GLY A 154 34.85 -6.56 1.14
C GLY A 154 33.39 -6.94 0.93
N GLY A 155 32.49 -6.44 1.79
CA GLY A 155 31.05 -6.64 1.66
C GLY A 155 30.48 -6.11 0.33
N ILE A 156 30.88 -4.90 -0.07
CA ILE A 156 30.50 -4.32 -1.37
C ILE A 156 31.04 -5.17 -2.52
N GLY A 157 32.30 -5.61 -2.44
CA GLY A 157 32.92 -6.47 -3.45
C GLY A 157 32.16 -7.77 -3.64
N VAL A 158 31.78 -8.45 -2.55
CA VAL A 158 30.96 -9.68 -2.59
C VAL A 158 29.57 -9.39 -3.16
N ALA A 159 28.86 -8.38 -2.63
CA ALA A 159 27.50 -8.05 -3.06
C ALA A 159 27.42 -7.66 -4.55
N SER A 160 28.45 -7.01 -5.09
CA SER A 160 28.51 -6.63 -6.50
C SER A 160 28.55 -7.82 -7.47
N ARG A 161 29.07 -8.97 -7.02
CA ARG A 161 29.22 -10.19 -7.82
C ARG A 161 28.03 -11.14 -7.71
N VAL A 162 27.07 -10.85 -6.85
CA VAL A 162 25.88 -11.69 -6.71
C VAL A 162 25.03 -11.57 -7.98
N PRO A 163 24.72 -12.69 -8.67
CA PRO A 163 23.79 -12.70 -9.78
C PRO A 163 22.38 -12.46 -9.21
N LEU A 164 21.83 -11.28 -9.48
CA LEU A 164 20.49 -10.91 -9.05
C LEU A 164 19.58 -10.80 -10.28
N VAL A 165 18.48 -11.52 -10.24
CA VAL A 165 17.42 -11.47 -11.24
C VAL A 165 16.36 -10.46 -10.80
N ARG A 166 15.95 -9.58 -11.71
CA ARG A 166 14.83 -8.69 -11.46
C ARG A 166 13.54 -9.52 -11.53
N SER A 167 12.77 -9.59 -10.45
CA SER A 167 11.46 -10.23 -10.51
C SER A 167 10.50 -9.38 -11.34
N SER A 168 9.91 -10.00 -12.37
CA SER A 168 8.91 -9.36 -13.24
C SER A 168 7.55 -9.21 -12.55
N ALA A 169 7.33 -9.90 -11.43
CA ALA A 169 6.10 -9.80 -10.66
C ALA A 169 6.14 -8.52 -9.79
N PRO A 170 5.20 -7.57 -9.97
CA PRO A 170 5.12 -6.44 -9.07
C PRO A 170 4.81 -6.95 -7.64
N PRO A 171 5.54 -6.52 -6.60
CA PRO A 171 5.16 -6.82 -5.22
C PRO A 171 3.72 -6.31 -5.00
N ARG A 172 2.80 -7.26 -4.79
CA ARG A 172 1.41 -6.97 -4.43
C ARG A 172 1.38 -6.68 -2.94
N VAL A 173 1.39 -5.41 -2.61
CA VAL A 173 1.22 -4.90 -1.25
C VAL A 173 -0.27 -4.77 -0.98
N ALA A 174 -0.70 -5.02 0.26
CA ALA A 174 -2.02 -4.59 0.72
C ALA A 174 -2.14 -3.08 0.44
N ARG A 175 -3.03 -2.75 -0.51
CA ARG A 175 -3.12 -1.45 -1.18
C ARG A 175 -3.22 -0.30 -0.17
N THR A 176 -2.19 0.54 -0.09
CA THR A 176 -2.40 1.99 -0.09
C THR A 176 -2.51 2.40 -1.57
N PRO A 177 -3.55 3.15 -1.98
CA PRO A 177 -3.85 3.39 -3.39
C PRO A 177 -2.81 4.33 -3.99
N SER A 178 -1.68 3.77 -4.42
CA SER A 178 -0.91 4.38 -5.49
C SER A 178 -1.64 4.03 -6.79
N VAL A 179 -2.34 5.04 -7.32
CA VAL A 179 -3.02 5.07 -8.61
C VAL A 179 -2.12 4.34 -9.63
N PRO A 180 -2.47 3.11 -10.08
CA PRO A 180 -1.67 2.43 -11.10
C PRO A 180 -1.53 3.33 -12.34
N SER A 181 -0.45 3.21 -13.09
CA SER A 181 -0.31 3.90 -14.37
C SER A 181 -1.49 3.48 -15.27
N GLY A 182 -2.45 4.39 -15.47
CA GLY A 182 -3.74 4.10 -16.12
C GLY A 182 -4.96 4.11 -15.19
N ALA A 183 -4.82 4.33 -13.89
CA ALA A 183 -5.96 4.67 -13.04
C ALA A 183 -6.27 6.17 -13.15
N VAL A 184 -7.57 6.45 -13.28
CA VAL A 184 -8.10 7.81 -13.32
C VAL A 184 -8.94 8.00 -12.08
N GLU A 185 -8.49 8.89 -11.20
CA GLU A 185 -9.22 9.28 -10.01
C GLU A 185 -10.26 10.34 -10.36
N LEU A 186 -11.53 10.01 -10.12
CA LEU A 186 -12.63 10.95 -10.22
C LEU A 186 -12.95 11.43 -8.81
N ASP A 187 -12.26 12.49 -8.38
CA ASP A 187 -12.54 13.13 -7.10
C ASP A 187 -13.85 13.93 -7.18
N VAL A 188 -14.97 13.22 -7.12
CA VAL A 188 -16.33 13.76 -7.26
C VAL A 188 -16.67 14.81 -6.21
N GLU A 189 -16.09 14.73 -5.00
CA GLU A 189 -16.40 15.67 -3.92
C GLU A 189 -15.87 17.08 -4.23
N SER A 190 -14.73 17.16 -4.91
CA SER A 190 -14.16 18.43 -5.37
C SER A 190 -15.02 19.16 -6.42
N TRP A 191 -16.02 18.48 -6.99
CA TRP A 191 -16.84 19.04 -8.07
C TRP A 191 -17.93 19.99 -7.54
N ILE A 192 -18.26 19.95 -6.25
CA ILE A 192 -19.32 20.79 -5.67
C ILE A 192 -19.01 22.27 -5.92
N GLY A 193 -19.99 22.98 -6.49
CA GLY A 193 -19.89 24.38 -6.89
C GLY A 193 -19.19 24.62 -8.24
N GLN A 194 -18.69 23.57 -8.90
CA GLN A 194 -18.06 23.68 -10.22
C GLN A 194 -19.05 23.36 -11.34
N PRO A 195 -18.95 24.02 -12.50
CA PRO A 195 -19.67 23.57 -13.67
C PRO A 195 -19.14 22.21 -14.13
N VAL A 196 -20.02 21.31 -14.60
CA VAL A 196 -19.64 19.97 -15.11
C VAL A 196 -18.58 20.09 -16.22
N SER A 197 -18.59 21.20 -16.95
CA SER A 197 -17.61 21.49 -18.01
C SER A 197 -16.20 21.85 -17.50
N ALA A 198 -16.02 22.05 -16.19
CA ALA A 198 -14.74 22.30 -15.55
C ALA A 198 -14.23 21.10 -14.72
N THR A 199 -15.06 20.09 -14.49
CA THR A 199 -14.67 18.91 -13.70
C THR A 199 -13.84 17.92 -14.54
N ALA A 200 -13.16 16.99 -13.86
CA ALA A 200 -12.36 15.96 -14.52
C ALA A 200 -13.18 15.04 -15.45
N VAL A 201 -14.50 14.93 -15.23
CA VAL A 201 -15.37 14.03 -16.02
C VAL A 201 -15.51 14.47 -17.47
N LYS A 202 -15.41 15.77 -17.78
CA LYS A 202 -15.60 16.30 -19.13
C LYS A 202 -14.68 15.66 -20.16
N THR A 203 -13.43 15.41 -19.77
CA THR A 203 -12.42 14.81 -20.65
C THR A 203 -12.83 13.42 -21.13
N HIS A 204 -13.66 12.73 -20.34
CA HIS A 204 -14.04 11.34 -20.56
C HIS A 204 -15.50 11.19 -21.01
N LEU A 205 -16.37 12.11 -20.60
CA LEU A 205 -17.80 12.13 -20.92
C LEU A 205 -18.24 13.55 -21.33
N PRO A 206 -17.80 14.07 -22.50
CA PRO A 206 -18.19 15.41 -22.94
C PRO A 206 -19.71 15.53 -23.15
N ALA A 207 -20.39 14.44 -23.48
CA ALA A 207 -21.86 14.40 -23.62
C ALA A 207 -22.59 14.71 -22.30
N LEU A 208 -21.99 14.40 -21.15
CA LEU A 208 -22.58 14.69 -19.84
C LEU A 208 -22.76 16.19 -19.61
N THR A 209 -21.83 17.00 -20.13
CA THR A 209 -21.96 18.47 -20.07
C THR A 209 -23.23 18.92 -20.77
N ALA A 210 -23.48 18.48 -22.00
CA ALA A 210 -24.65 18.88 -22.78
C ALA A 210 -25.98 18.43 -22.13
N LEU A 211 -26.01 17.21 -21.56
CA LEU A 211 -27.21 16.66 -20.93
C LEU A 211 -27.59 17.36 -19.61
N THR A 212 -26.66 18.10 -19.01
CA THR A 212 -26.84 18.73 -17.69
C THR A 212 -26.88 20.27 -17.74
N LEU A 213 -26.86 20.88 -18.93
CA LEU A 213 -26.84 22.34 -19.10
C LEU A 213 -28.08 23.06 -18.57
N GLU A 214 -29.24 22.40 -18.64
CA GLU A 214 -30.54 23.01 -18.33
C GLU A 214 -31.30 22.17 -17.32
N GLY A 215 -31.91 22.84 -16.35
CA GLY A 215 -32.74 22.21 -15.33
C GLY A 215 -31.92 21.43 -14.32
N ARG A 216 -32.60 20.55 -13.59
CA ARG A 216 -32.04 19.78 -12.49
C ARG A 216 -31.91 18.32 -12.89
N SER A 217 -30.67 17.84 -12.97
CA SER A 217 -30.33 16.48 -13.38
C SER A 217 -29.71 15.70 -12.22
N LEU A 218 -30.10 14.42 -12.08
CA LEU A 218 -29.46 13.47 -11.18
C LEU A 218 -28.56 12.54 -11.99
N VAL A 219 -27.25 12.67 -11.85
CA VAL A 219 -26.25 11.83 -12.50
C VAL A 219 -25.84 10.71 -11.56
N VAL A 220 -26.06 9.46 -11.94
CA VAL A 220 -25.73 8.29 -11.10
C VAL A 220 -24.60 7.49 -11.75
N PHE A 221 -23.44 7.47 -11.11
CA PHE A 221 -22.34 6.57 -11.47
C PHE A 221 -22.59 5.20 -10.87
N TYR A 222 -22.78 4.20 -11.71
CA TYR A 222 -23.14 2.84 -11.31
C TYR A 222 -22.22 1.80 -11.93
N ASN A 223 -22.20 0.60 -11.36
CA ASN A 223 -21.61 -0.57 -11.99
C ASN A 223 -22.72 -1.61 -12.18
N PRO A 224 -22.85 -2.28 -13.34
CA PRO A 224 -23.94 -3.21 -13.59
C PRO A 224 -23.92 -4.42 -12.65
N ARG A 225 -22.75 -4.76 -12.08
CA ARG A 225 -22.57 -5.86 -11.12
C ARG A 225 -22.59 -5.40 -9.65
N CYS A 226 -23.02 -4.18 -9.37
CA CYS A 226 -23.11 -3.64 -8.02
C CYS A 226 -24.54 -3.80 -7.48
N GLY A 227 -24.76 -4.72 -6.53
CA GLY A 227 -26.08 -4.96 -5.93
C GLY A 227 -26.72 -3.71 -5.33
N ARG A 228 -25.93 -2.91 -4.59
CA ARG A 228 -26.41 -1.63 -4.03
C ARG A 228 -26.75 -0.58 -5.10
N CYS A 229 -26.22 -0.73 -6.31
CA CYS A 229 -26.57 0.13 -7.42
C CYS A 229 -27.97 -0.22 -7.95
N HIS A 230 -28.32 -1.52 -8.02
CA HIS A 230 -29.68 -1.96 -8.34
C HIS A 230 -30.70 -1.47 -7.32
N GLU A 231 -30.41 -1.64 -6.02
CA GLU A 231 -31.25 -1.15 -4.93
C GLU A 231 -31.52 0.37 -5.05
N LEU A 232 -30.50 1.15 -5.41
CA LEU A 232 -30.66 2.59 -5.60
C LEU A 232 -31.58 2.92 -6.79
N PHE A 233 -31.45 2.24 -7.92
CA PHE A 233 -32.32 2.50 -9.08
C PHE A 233 -33.77 2.04 -8.81
N GLU A 234 -33.96 0.96 -8.06
CA GLU A 234 -35.29 0.52 -7.60
C GLU A 234 -35.93 1.55 -6.66
N ASP A 235 -35.18 2.11 -5.72
CA ASP A 235 -35.66 3.17 -4.83
C ASP A 235 -36.02 4.45 -5.62
N LEU A 236 -35.17 4.86 -6.57
CA LEU A 236 -35.48 5.98 -7.47
C LEU A 236 -36.75 5.73 -8.30
N ALA A 237 -36.95 4.50 -8.78
CA ALA A 237 -38.16 4.11 -9.52
C ALA A 237 -39.40 4.16 -8.62
N ALA A 238 -39.31 3.62 -7.41
CA ALA A 238 -40.40 3.62 -6.43
C ALA A 238 -40.86 5.04 -6.06
N ARG A 239 -39.93 6.02 -6.12
CA ARG A 239 -40.20 7.45 -5.88
C ARG A 239 -40.71 8.21 -7.11
N GLY A 240 -40.86 7.54 -8.26
CA GLY A 240 -41.31 8.16 -9.50
C GLY A 240 -40.26 9.07 -10.16
N ALA A 241 -38.97 8.91 -9.84
CA ALA A 241 -37.90 9.76 -10.38
C ALA A 241 -37.72 9.65 -11.91
N PHE A 242 -38.33 8.65 -12.55
CA PHE A 242 -38.30 8.43 -14.00
C PHE A 242 -39.61 8.85 -14.71
N ASP A 243 -40.61 9.31 -13.97
CA ASP A 243 -41.90 9.68 -14.55
C ASP A 243 -41.90 11.17 -14.91
N ASP A 244 -41.97 11.48 -16.21
CA ASP A 244 -42.02 12.86 -16.75
C ASP A 244 -43.20 13.71 -16.21
N ALA A 245 -44.17 13.07 -15.54
CA ALA A 245 -45.47 13.64 -15.19
C ALA A 245 -45.76 13.72 -13.68
N VAL A 246 -44.88 13.20 -12.81
CA VAL A 246 -45.19 13.12 -11.38
C VAL A 246 -44.25 14.03 -10.59
N PRO A 247 -44.74 15.14 -10.00
CA PRO A 247 -43.99 15.80 -8.94
C PRO A 247 -43.75 14.76 -7.85
N GLY A 248 -42.49 14.42 -7.60
CA GLY A 248 -42.11 13.44 -6.57
C GLY A 248 -42.91 13.70 -5.29
N SER A 249 -43.43 12.63 -4.70
CA SER A 249 -44.36 12.68 -3.56
C SER A 249 -43.82 13.43 -2.33
N ASP A 250 -42.51 13.69 -2.30
CA ASP A 250 -41.80 14.41 -1.23
C ASP A 250 -41.31 15.83 -1.64
N GLY A 251 -41.81 16.39 -2.74
CA GLY A 251 -41.47 17.76 -3.18
C GLY A 251 -40.10 17.90 -3.86
N VAL A 252 -39.31 16.83 -3.90
CA VAL A 252 -38.05 16.79 -4.65
C VAL A 252 -38.34 16.62 -6.14
N ARG A 253 -38.14 17.67 -6.93
CA ARG A 253 -38.20 17.60 -8.40
C ARG A 253 -36.81 17.40 -8.97
N VAL A 254 -36.64 16.34 -9.75
CA VAL A 254 -35.50 16.13 -10.65
C VAL A 254 -36.09 16.06 -12.05
N ASP A 255 -35.57 16.86 -12.98
CA ASP A 255 -36.10 16.93 -14.34
C ASP A 255 -35.63 15.74 -15.20
N ARG A 256 -34.51 15.10 -14.83
CA ARG A 256 -33.98 13.91 -15.50
C ARG A 256 -32.99 13.13 -14.64
N VAL A 257 -32.98 11.81 -14.80
CA VAL A 257 -31.93 10.93 -14.29
C VAL A 257 -31.02 10.52 -15.43
N ILE A 258 -29.70 10.58 -15.23
CA ILE A 258 -28.67 10.19 -16.20
C ILE A 258 -27.85 9.07 -15.57
N ALA A 259 -27.82 7.90 -16.21
CA ALA A 259 -27.08 6.75 -15.71
C ALA A 259 -25.70 6.68 -16.39
N VAL A 260 -24.63 6.65 -15.59
CA VAL A 260 -23.25 6.57 -16.07
C VAL A 260 -22.61 5.26 -15.62
N GLU A 261 -22.37 4.36 -16.56
CA GLU A 261 -21.72 3.08 -16.31
C GLU A 261 -20.22 3.25 -16.05
N VAL A 262 -19.76 2.70 -14.93
CA VAL A 262 -18.34 2.55 -14.57
C VAL A 262 -17.91 1.14 -14.95
N PRO A 263 -17.15 0.97 -16.06
CA PRO A 263 -16.74 -0.36 -16.51
C PRO A 263 -15.77 -0.99 -15.51
N ASN A 264 -15.79 -2.33 -15.44
CA ASN A 264 -14.81 -3.08 -14.67
C ASN A 264 -13.40 -2.87 -15.23
N ALA A 265 -12.41 -2.88 -14.34
CA ALA A 265 -11.00 -2.86 -14.74
C ALA A 265 -10.67 -4.07 -15.63
N GLU A 266 -9.86 -3.86 -16.67
CA GLU A 266 -9.38 -4.95 -17.52
C GLU A 266 -8.66 -6.01 -16.68
N GLY A 267 -9.09 -7.27 -16.82
CA GLY A 267 -8.53 -8.40 -16.06
C GLY A 267 -9.01 -8.50 -14.61
N ALA A 268 -10.03 -7.74 -14.20
CA ALA A 268 -10.76 -8.04 -12.97
C ALA A 268 -11.37 -9.45 -13.09
N PHE A 269 -11.01 -10.35 -12.16
CA PHE A 269 -11.55 -11.70 -12.13
C PHE A 269 -13.06 -11.60 -11.91
N GLU A 270 -13.82 -12.10 -12.88
CA GLU A 270 -15.25 -12.28 -12.75
C GLU A 270 -15.47 -13.40 -11.74
N ALA A 271 -16.00 -13.08 -10.55
CA ALA A 271 -16.46 -14.11 -9.64
C ALA A 271 -17.63 -14.84 -10.33
N ALA A 272 -17.49 -16.14 -10.52
CA ALA A 272 -18.55 -16.99 -11.07
C ALA A 272 -19.74 -16.98 -10.10
N GLY A 273 -20.76 -16.16 -10.39
CA GLY A 273 -21.93 -15.98 -9.54
C GLY A 273 -22.63 -14.61 -9.69
N ASP A 274 -21.94 -13.58 -10.19
CA ASP A 274 -22.50 -12.23 -10.34
C ASP A 274 -23.22 -12.04 -11.69
N GLU A 275 -24.20 -12.90 -11.97
CA GLU A 275 -25.11 -12.77 -13.12
C GLU A 275 -26.20 -11.74 -12.80
N LEU A 276 -25.79 -10.51 -12.45
CA LEU A 276 -26.69 -9.38 -12.25
C LEU A 276 -27.13 -8.86 -13.62
N SER A 277 -28.43 -8.64 -13.77
CA SER A 277 -29.04 -8.07 -14.97
C SER A 277 -28.63 -6.60 -15.16
N ASP A 278 -28.96 -6.03 -16.31
CA ASP A 278 -28.81 -4.59 -16.53
C ASP A 278 -29.73 -3.78 -15.58
N ILE A 279 -29.34 -2.56 -15.24
CA ILE A 279 -30.15 -1.71 -14.35
C ILE A 279 -31.46 -1.30 -15.03
N VAL A 280 -32.55 -1.28 -14.26
CA VAL A 280 -33.85 -0.80 -14.74
C VAL A 280 -33.89 0.72 -14.60
N CYS A 281 -33.84 1.39 -15.75
CA CYS A 281 -33.81 2.85 -15.81
C CYS A 281 -34.54 3.27 -17.10
N PRO A 282 -35.89 3.35 -17.07
CA PRO A 282 -36.69 3.67 -18.24
C PRO A 282 -36.53 5.15 -18.59
N GLY A 283 -36.36 5.47 -19.87
CA GLY A 283 -36.26 6.85 -20.36
C GLY A 283 -34.97 7.61 -20.02
N CYS A 284 -34.09 7.06 -19.19
CA CYS A 284 -32.87 7.74 -18.80
C CYS A 284 -31.78 7.68 -19.89
N PRO A 285 -31.08 8.80 -20.17
CA PRO A 285 -29.86 8.77 -20.96
C PRO A 285 -28.80 7.90 -20.27
N ARG A 286 -28.25 6.94 -21.01
CA ARG A 286 -27.18 6.06 -20.55
C ARG A 286 -25.86 6.44 -21.20
N LEU A 287 -24.86 6.71 -20.37
CA LEU A 287 -23.49 6.96 -20.78
C LEU A 287 -22.58 5.86 -20.21
N VAL A 288 -21.46 5.61 -20.86
CA VAL A 288 -20.48 4.61 -20.41
C VAL A 288 -19.11 5.29 -20.37
N LEU A 289 -18.43 5.18 -19.24
CA LEU A 289 -17.05 5.66 -19.14
C LEU A 289 -16.14 4.85 -20.11
N PRO A 290 -15.13 5.48 -20.72
CA PRO A 290 -14.21 4.78 -21.60
C PRO A 290 -13.59 3.53 -20.94
N LYS A 291 -13.53 2.43 -21.70
CA LYS A 291 -12.81 1.22 -21.28
C LYS A 291 -11.29 1.46 -21.31
N GLY A 292 -10.55 0.70 -20.52
CA GLY A 292 -9.09 0.77 -20.43
C GLY A 292 -8.60 1.26 -19.07
N PRO A 293 -8.88 2.51 -18.65
CA PRO A 293 -8.38 3.00 -17.37
C PRO A 293 -9.10 2.35 -16.18
N ILE A 294 -8.40 2.28 -15.05
CA ILE A 294 -8.98 1.86 -13.78
C ILE A 294 -9.63 3.09 -13.14
N TRP A 295 -10.96 3.16 -13.18
CA TRP A 295 -11.71 4.24 -12.56
C TRP A 295 -11.65 4.13 -11.04
N MET A 296 -10.98 5.09 -10.39
CA MET A 296 -10.98 5.20 -8.93
C MET A 296 -12.19 6.00 -8.49
N ILE A 297 -13.34 5.32 -8.52
CA ILE A 297 -14.63 5.78 -8.03
C ILE A 297 -15.32 4.57 -7.38
N THR A 298 -16.11 4.79 -6.33
CA THR A 298 -16.81 3.70 -5.61
C THR A 298 -18.31 3.82 -5.83
N PRO A 299 -18.88 3.18 -6.87
CA PRO A 299 -20.33 3.16 -7.09
C PRO A 299 -21.12 2.53 -5.92
N PRO A 300 -22.38 2.94 -5.71
CA PRO A 300 -23.08 4.00 -6.43
C PRO A 300 -22.67 5.39 -5.92
N ILE A 301 -22.54 6.35 -6.84
CA ILE A 301 -22.39 7.78 -6.52
C ILE A 301 -23.47 8.56 -7.26
N ALA A 302 -24.21 9.37 -6.51
CA ALA A 302 -25.18 10.29 -7.06
C ALA A 302 -24.62 11.71 -7.05
N VAL A 303 -24.79 12.42 -8.17
CA VAL A 303 -24.36 13.81 -8.35
C VAL A 303 -25.56 14.60 -8.82
N VAL A 304 -25.94 15.61 -8.05
CA VAL A 304 -26.99 16.55 -8.45
C VAL A 304 -26.35 17.69 -9.21
N VAL A 305 -26.89 17.98 -10.39
CA VAL A 305 -26.46 19.08 -11.24
C VAL A 305 -27.65 20.00 -11.48
N GLN A 306 -27.47 21.30 -11.27
CA GLN A 306 -28.46 22.33 -11.57
C GLN A 306 -27.85 23.33 -12.55
N ASP A 307 -28.48 23.47 -13.71
CA ASP A 307 -28.08 24.42 -14.77
C ASP A 307 -26.57 24.34 -15.09
N GLY A 308 -26.08 23.11 -15.22
CA GLY A 308 -24.68 22.80 -15.52
C GLY A 308 -23.73 22.84 -14.34
N VAL A 309 -24.16 23.19 -13.13
CA VAL A 309 -23.33 23.29 -11.91
C VAL A 309 -23.63 22.17 -10.93
N VAL A 310 -22.58 21.50 -10.43
CA VAL A 310 -22.74 20.44 -9.43
C VAL A 310 -23.09 21.07 -8.08
N THR A 311 -24.24 20.72 -7.52
CA THR A 311 -24.72 21.26 -6.24
C THR A 311 -24.58 20.28 -5.09
N CYS A 312 -24.62 18.97 -5.36
CA CYS A 312 -24.48 17.94 -4.34
C CYS A 312 -23.85 16.66 -4.88
N VAL A 313 -23.14 15.95 -4.01
CA VAL A 313 -22.52 14.64 -4.29
C VAL A 313 -22.76 13.72 -3.09
N ALA A 314 -23.32 12.54 -3.34
CA ALA A 314 -23.61 11.52 -2.32
C ALA A 314 -22.97 10.18 -2.68
N LYS A 315 -22.29 9.56 -1.70
CA LYS A 315 -21.69 8.23 -1.79
C LYS A 315 -22.60 7.21 -1.10
N GLY A 316 -23.52 6.59 -1.83
CA GLY A 316 -24.44 5.58 -1.30
C GLY A 316 -25.83 6.12 -0.97
N GLU A 317 -25.95 6.97 0.06
CA GLU A 317 -27.26 7.48 0.52
C GLU A 317 -27.62 8.76 -0.24
N VAL A 318 -28.49 8.62 -1.25
CA VAL A 318 -28.87 9.73 -2.14
C VAL A 318 -29.85 10.70 -1.48
N ASP A 319 -30.50 10.27 -0.40
CA ASP A 319 -31.46 11.05 0.37
C ASP A 319 -30.89 12.36 0.88
N ASP A 320 -29.62 12.40 1.29
CA ASP A 320 -28.99 13.64 1.75
C ASP A 320 -28.95 14.70 0.65
N CYS A 321 -28.65 14.29 -0.59
CA CYS A 321 -28.65 15.20 -1.72
C CYS A 321 -30.06 15.57 -2.18
N LEU A 322 -31.01 14.64 -2.11
CA LEU A 322 -32.40 14.91 -2.48
C LEU A 322 -33.10 15.80 -1.43
N ALA A 323 -32.82 15.61 -0.14
CA ALA A 323 -33.35 16.45 0.93
C ALA A 323 -32.82 17.89 0.84
N ALA A 324 -31.54 18.07 0.50
CA ALA A 324 -30.97 19.38 0.22
C ALA A 324 -31.69 20.10 -0.95
N LEU A 325 -32.27 19.35 -1.88
CA LEU A 325 -33.03 19.88 -3.01
C LEU A 325 -34.49 20.24 -2.69
N ALA A 326 -35.06 19.73 -1.61
CA ALA A 326 -36.43 20.06 -1.18
C ALA A 326 -36.51 21.40 -0.43
N GLY A 327 -35.37 21.91 0.08
CA GLY A 327 -35.31 23.11 0.93
C GLY A 327 -34.90 24.41 0.24
N SER A 328 -34.65 24.39 -1.08
CA SER A 328 -34.20 25.55 -1.90
C SER A 328 -35.31 26.06 -2.82
#